data_AF-A0A930RIM9-F1
#
_entry.id   AF-A0A930RIM9-F1
#
_cell.length_a   1.000
_cell.length_b   1.000
_cell.length_c   1.000
_cell.angle_alpha   90.00
_cell.angle_beta   90.00
_cell.angle_gamma   90.00
#
_symmetry.space_group_name_H-M   'P 1'
#
loop_
_entity.id
_entity.type
_entity.pdbx_description
1 polymer ?
#
loop_
_entity_poly.entity_id
_entity_poly.type
_entity_poly.pdbx_seq_one_letter_code
_entity_poly.pdbx_strand_id
1 'polypeptide(L)'
;PVIMAGGFGDGRGLAAALLMGAAGVQMGTRFLVAEECVVHPNMKEKLIAAVDTDTIVTGITIGGAVRGIKNKFAEDFVALEYSGKATKQELLDRATGTNKLAAVEGDVVNGMMQAGETLTLLRKVEPVKTIIDDIVREARETLARAQSITV
;
A
#
# COMPACT_ATOMS: atom_id res chain seq x y z
N PRO A 1 -2.08 -17.96 -16.26
CA PRO A 1 -3.10 -17.39 -15.34
C PRO A 1 -2.73 -15.93 -15.04
N VAL A 2 -3.70 -15.01 -15.00
CA VAL A 2 -3.46 -13.59 -14.69
C VAL A 2 -3.73 -13.34 -13.21
N ILE A 3 -2.85 -12.59 -12.53
CA ILE A 3 -3.04 -12.12 -11.15
C ILE A 3 -3.07 -10.59 -11.17
N MET A 4 -4.14 -10.00 -10.63
CA MET A 4 -4.24 -8.54 -10.53
C MET A 4 -3.59 -8.02 -9.24
N ALA A 5 -2.95 -6.86 -9.31
CA ALA A 5 -2.24 -6.27 -8.19
C ALA A 5 -2.47 -4.76 -8.12
N GLY A 6 -2.41 -4.20 -6.90
CA GLY A 6 -2.68 -2.79 -6.64
C GLY A 6 -4.16 -2.51 -6.45
N GLY A 7 -4.53 -1.84 -5.34
CA GLY A 7 -5.94 -1.55 -5.04
C GLY A 7 -6.72 -2.68 -4.34
N PHE A 8 -6.11 -3.84 -4.10
CA PHE A 8 -6.75 -4.97 -3.42
C PHE A 8 -6.40 -5.03 -1.93
N GLY A 9 -7.42 -5.11 -1.07
CA GLY A 9 -7.25 -5.28 0.37
C GLY A 9 -8.44 -5.92 1.10
N ASP A 10 -9.49 -6.32 0.37
CA ASP A 10 -10.69 -6.95 0.92
C ASP A 10 -11.31 -7.96 -0.09
N GLY A 11 -12.39 -8.63 0.29
CA GLY A 11 -13.06 -9.64 -0.54
C GLY A 11 -13.83 -9.06 -1.72
N ARG A 12 -14.27 -7.80 -1.65
CA ARG A 12 -14.93 -7.10 -2.77
C ARG A 12 -13.95 -6.93 -3.93
N GLY A 13 -12.72 -6.53 -3.62
CA GLY A 13 -11.64 -6.44 -4.60
C GLY A 13 -11.32 -7.79 -5.25
N LEU A 14 -11.24 -8.87 -4.46
CA LEU A 14 -11.04 -10.23 -5.00
C LEU A 14 -12.20 -10.64 -5.93
N ALA A 15 -13.45 -10.43 -5.52
CA ALA A 15 -14.62 -10.74 -6.34
C ALA A 15 -14.59 -9.98 -7.68
N ALA A 16 -14.29 -8.68 -7.65
CA ALA A 16 -14.17 -7.87 -8.85
C ALA A 16 -13.06 -8.38 -9.79
N ALA A 17 -11.90 -8.76 -9.24
CA ALA A 17 -10.80 -9.32 -10.02
C ALA A 17 -11.17 -10.63 -10.72
N LEU A 18 -11.88 -11.53 -10.02
CA LEU A 18 -12.36 -12.79 -10.59
C LEU A 18 -13.38 -12.55 -11.71
N LEU A 19 -14.32 -11.61 -11.52
CA LEU A 19 -15.29 -11.24 -12.56
C LEU A 19 -14.65 -10.64 -13.82
N MET A 20 -13.55 -9.90 -13.65
CA MET A 20 -12.73 -9.36 -14.73
C MET A 20 -11.81 -10.42 -15.39
N GLY A 21 -11.85 -11.68 -14.95
CA GLY A 21 -11.14 -12.80 -15.57
C GLY A 21 -9.75 -13.11 -14.99
N ALA A 22 -9.35 -12.50 -13.87
CA ALA A 22 -8.15 -12.94 -13.18
C ALA A 22 -8.35 -14.28 -12.45
N ALA A 23 -7.25 -14.98 -12.23
CA ALA A 23 -7.19 -16.18 -11.40
C ALA A 23 -7.02 -15.86 -9.90
N GLY A 24 -6.76 -14.59 -9.55
CA GLY A 24 -6.57 -14.14 -8.18
C GLY A 24 -6.01 -12.72 -8.09
N VAL A 25 -5.67 -12.31 -6.87
CA VAL A 25 -5.10 -10.99 -6.56
C VAL A 25 -3.80 -11.10 -5.78
N GLN A 26 -2.93 -10.11 -5.94
CA GLN A 26 -1.75 -9.89 -5.11
C GLN A 26 -1.96 -8.65 -4.25
N MET A 27 -1.68 -8.78 -2.95
CA MET A 27 -1.83 -7.72 -1.96
C MET A 27 -0.48 -7.46 -1.28
N GLY A 28 -0.14 -6.19 -1.09
CA GLY A 28 1.02 -5.76 -0.31
C GLY A 28 0.58 -5.03 0.95
N THR A 29 0.02 -3.84 0.76
CA THR A 29 -0.38 -2.92 1.85
C THR A 29 -1.28 -3.56 2.90
N ARG A 30 -2.20 -4.45 2.52
CA ARG A 30 -3.05 -5.18 3.47
C ARG A 30 -2.27 -6.07 4.44
N PHE A 31 -1.15 -6.65 4.00
CA PHE A 31 -0.31 -7.52 4.83
C PHE A 31 0.72 -6.75 5.66
N LEU A 32 0.97 -5.46 5.40
CA LEU A 32 1.85 -4.66 6.24
C LEU A 32 1.35 -4.54 7.69
N VAL A 33 0.04 -4.63 7.90
CA VAL A 33 -0.60 -4.58 9.21
C VAL A 33 -0.94 -5.97 9.78
N ALA A 34 -0.52 -7.06 9.12
CA ALA A 34 -0.71 -8.40 9.68
C ALA A 34 0.18 -8.62 10.93
N GLU A 35 -0.25 -9.49 11.86
CA GLU A 35 0.54 -9.81 13.07
C GLU A 35 1.93 -10.34 12.71
N GLU A 36 2.00 -11.23 11.73
CA GLU A 36 3.21 -11.91 11.27
C GLU A 36 4.16 -10.98 10.48
N CYS A 37 3.70 -9.81 10.05
CA CYS A 37 4.56 -8.85 9.36
C CYS A 37 5.50 -8.15 10.35
N VAL A 38 6.80 -8.26 10.10
CA VAL A 38 7.87 -7.77 11.01
C VAL A 38 8.24 -6.30 10.80
N VAL A 39 7.40 -5.51 10.13
CA VAL A 39 7.60 -4.06 10.06
C VAL A 39 7.41 -3.44 11.45
N HIS A 40 8.14 -2.36 11.70
CA HIS A 40 8.13 -1.65 12.97
C HIS A 40 6.71 -1.24 13.39
N PRO A 41 6.33 -1.35 14.69
CA PRO A 41 4.99 -0.99 15.16
C PRO A 41 4.51 0.41 14.76
N ASN A 42 5.38 1.43 14.87
CA ASN A 42 5.09 2.80 14.39
C ASN A 42 4.59 2.83 12.94
N MET A 43 5.14 1.97 12.06
CA MET A 43 4.70 1.89 10.67
C MET A 43 3.29 1.31 10.56
N LYS A 44 2.96 0.27 11.33
CA LYS A 44 1.59 -0.28 11.37
C LYS A 44 0.59 0.75 11.89
N GLU A 45 0.91 1.46 12.97
CA GLU A 45 0.06 2.50 13.55
C GLU A 45 -0.19 3.64 12.55
N LYS A 46 0.87 4.12 11.90
CA LYS A 46 0.76 5.17 10.88
C LYS A 46 -0.05 4.73 9.67
N LEU A 47 0.04 3.45 9.26
CA LEU A 47 -0.77 2.88 8.18
C LEU A 47 -2.26 2.78 8.55
N ILE A 48 -2.58 2.38 9.78
CA ILE A 48 -3.96 2.29 10.27
C ILE A 48 -4.60 3.68 10.45
N ALA A 49 -3.80 4.67 10.81
CA ALA A 49 -4.27 6.05 10.98
C ALA A 49 -4.44 6.82 9.65
N ALA A 50 -3.95 6.29 8.53
CA ALA A 50 -3.92 6.99 7.26
C ALA A 50 -5.28 6.98 6.54
N VAL A 51 -5.60 8.07 5.85
CA VAL A 51 -6.81 8.21 5.03
C VAL A 51 -6.53 7.96 3.54
N ASP A 52 -7.57 7.94 2.71
CA ASP A 52 -7.48 7.68 1.27
C ASP A 52 -6.53 8.65 0.53
N THR A 53 -6.45 9.90 0.96
CA THR A 53 -5.59 10.92 0.35
C THR A 53 -4.14 10.91 0.84
N ASP A 54 -3.76 10.00 1.74
CA ASP A 54 -2.45 10.03 2.42
C ASP A 54 -1.32 9.33 1.66
N THR A 55 -1.48 9.07 0.36
CA THR A 55 -0.36 8.59 -0.47
C THR A 55 0.24 9.67 -1.36
N ILE A 56 1.53 9.53 -1.67
CA ILE A 56 2.30 10.40 -2.55
C ILE A 56 3.23 9.56 -3.41
N VAL A 57 3.58 10.05 -4.59
CA VAL A 57 4.53 9.41 -5.51
C VAL A 57 5.78 10.25 -5.62
N THR A 58 6.93 9.65 -5.32
CA THR A 58 8.27 10.25 -5.40
C THR A 58 9.05 9.66 -6.57
N GLY A 59 10.05 10.37 -7.09
CA GLY A 59 11.05 9.79 -8.01
C GLY A 59 10.58 9.69 -9.46
N ILE A 60 9.49 10.38 -9.80
CA ILE A 60 8.96 10.45 -11.17
C ILE A 60 10.00 11.05 -12.11
N THR A 61 10.67 12.13 -11.66
CA THR A 61 11.63 12.89 -12.47
C THR A 61 12.89 12.10 -12.87
N ILE A 62 13.20 11.04 -12.13
CA ILE A 62 14.39 10.19 -12.35
C ILE A 62 14.07 8.82 -12.96
N GLY A 63 12.79 8.55 -13.25
CA GLY A 63 12.29 7.28 -13.80
C GLY A 63 12.18 6.15 -12.78
N GLY A 64 12.16 6.47 -11.48
CA GLY A 64 12.10 5.51 -10.37
C GLY A 64 10.91 5.79 -9.47
N ALA A 65 9.70 5.85 -10.05
CA ALA A 65 8.49 6.21 -9.32
C ALA A 65 8.20 5.21 -8.19
N VAL A 66 8.04 5.72 -6.97
CA VAL A 66 7.69 4.95 -5.78
C VAL A 66 6.51 5.61 -5.10
N ARG A 67 5.48 4.81 -4.78
CA ARG A 67 4.34 5.26 -3.98
C ARG A 67 4.55 4.92 -2.50
N GLY A 68 4.23 5.88 -1.64
CA GLY A 68 4.26 5.69 -0.19
C GLY A 68 3.32 6.62 0.55
N ILE A 69 3.36 6.54 1.89
CA ILE A 69 2.61 7.43 2.78
C ILE A 69 3.21 8.84 2.76
N LYS A 70 2.34 9.85 2.72
CA LYS A 70 2.71 11.25 2.94
C LYS A 70 3.33 11.43 4.31
N ASN A 71 4.58 11.85 4.32
CA ASN A 71 5.31 12.26 5.50
C ASN A 71 6.35 13.32 5.10
N LYS A 72 7.10 13.81 6.10
CA LYS A 72 8.09 14.85 5.90
C LYS A 72 9.11 14.47 4.81
N PHE A 73 9.66 13.26 4.86
CA PHE A 73 10.62 12.84 3.83
C PHE A 73 10.04 12.87 2.43
N ALA A 74 8.86 12.29 2.22
CA ALA A 74 8.26 12.19 0.90
C ALA A 74 7.89 13.57 0.33
N GLU A 75 7.36 14.47 1.16
CA GLU A 75 7.06 15.85 0.77
C GLU A 75 8.34 16.64 0.42
N ASP A 76 9.38 16.54 1.26
CA ASP A 76 10.67 17.17 1.01
C ASP A 76 11.32 16.62 -0.28
N PHE A 77 11.19 15.31 -0.53
CA PHE A 77 11.71 14.66 -1.73
C PHE A 77 11.01 15.16 -2.99
N VAL A 78 9.67 15.20 -2.98
CA VAL A 78 8.89 15.73 -4.11
C VAL A 78 9.22 17.20 -4.35
N ALA A 79 9.30 18.01 -3.29
CA ALA A 79 9.67 19.41 -3.42
C ALA A 79 11.07 19.57 -4.06
N LEU A 80 12.05 18.75 -3.65
CA LEU A 80 13.40 18.78 -4.20
C LEU A 80 13.43 18.31 -5.66
N GLU A 81 12.75 17.22 -6.00
CA GLU A 81 12.78 16.64 -7.35
C GLU A 81 12.17 17.59 -8.39
N TYR A 82 11.10 18.29 -8.03
CA TYR A 82 10.45 19.28 -8.91
C TYR A 82 11.06 20.69 -8.82
N SER A 83 12.02 20.93 -7.91
CA SER A 83 12.69 22.23 -7.82
C SER A 83 13.63 22.53 -8.99
N GLY A 84 14.06 21.50 -9.73
CA GLY A 84 15.09 21.60 -10.77
C GLY A 84 16.51 21.85 -10.23
N LYS A 85 16.72 21.79 -8.91
CA LYS A 85 18.00 22.08 -8.25
C LYS A 85 18.85 20.84 -7.95
N ALA A 86 18.25 19.66 -7.92
CA ALA A 86 18.94 18.41 -7.63
C ALA A 86 19.23 17.62 -8.92
N THR A 87 20.42 17.04 -8.98
CA THR A 87 20.78 16.04 -9.98
C THR A 87 20.09 14.72 -9.69
N LYS A 88 20.01 13.86 -10.72
CA LYS A 88 19.51 12.48 -10.56
C LYS A 88 20.28 11.71 -9.47
N GLN A 89 21.59 11.89 -9.38
CA GLN A 89 22.41 11.17 -8.40
C GLN A 89 22.11 11.63 -6.96
N GLU A 90 21.96 12.93 -6.72
CA GLU A 90 21.61 13.45 -5.38
C GLU A 90 20.24 12.94 -4.91
N LEU A 91 19.26 12.81 -5.83
CA LEU A 91 17.96 12.21 -5.52
C LEU A 91 18.07 10.72 -5.19
N LEU A 92 18.89 9.96 -5.93
CA LEU A 92 19.14 8.55 -5.64
C LEU A 92 19.84 8.36 -4.28
N ASP A 93 20.84 9.18 -3.99
CA ASP A 93 21.57 9.16 -2.72
C ASP A 93 20.63 9.48 -1.55
N ARG A 94 19.75 10.48 -1.72
CA ARG A 94 18.73 10.84 -0.72
C ARG A 94 17.70 9.74 -0.49
N ALA A 95 17.32 8.98 -1.52
CA ALA A 95 16.36 7.88 -1.40
C ALA A 95 16.96 6.62 -0.77
N THR A 96 18.29 6.46 -0.83
CA THR A 96 18.97 5.24 -0.40
C THR A 96 18.77 4.99 1.09
N GLY A 97 18.36 3.76 1.45
CA GLY A 97 18.18 3.34 2.85
C GLY A 97 16.88 3.81 3.53
N THR A 98 16.11 4.70 2.91
CA THR A 98 14.91 5.31 3.51
C THR A 98 13.79 4.29 3.80
N ASN A 99 13.69 3.21 3.02
CA ASN A 99 12.75 2.12 3.28
C ASN A 99 13.09 1.39 4.59
N LYS A 100 14.38 1.14 4.86
CA LYS A 100 14.84 0.48 6.09
C LYS A 100 14.57 1.38 7.30
N LEU A 101 14.81 2.68 7.14
CA LEU A 101 14.56 3.69 8.17
C LEU A 101 13.10 3.66 8.65
N ALA A 102 12.14 3.55 7.73
CA ALA A 102 10.72 3.40 8.08
C ALA A 102 10.37 1.99 8.59
N ALA A 103 10.70 0.95 7.81
CA ALA A 103 10.19 -0.40 8.04
C ALA A 103 10.87 -1.15 9.19
N VAL A 104 12.15 -0.87 9.45
CA VAL A 104 12.96 -1.57 10.46
C VAL A 104 13.25 -0.67 11.66
N GLU A 105 13.64 0.57 11.40
CA GLU A 105 14.07 1.50 12.46
C GLU A 105 12.90 2.33 13.03
N GLY A 106 11.73 2.28 12.40
CA GLY A 106 10.50 2.89 12.91
C GLY A 106 10.40 4.41 12.76
N ASP A 107 11.30 5.04 12.00
CA ASP A 107 11.24 6.46 11.69
C ASP A 107 10.27 6.69 10.52
N VAL A 108 9.00 6.84 10.89
CA VAL A 108 7.88 7.12 9.99
C VAL A 108 7.81 8.58 9.53
N VAL A 109 8.71 9.45 10.01
CA VAL A 109 8.77 10.86 9.63
C VAL A 109 9.76 11.06 8.49
N ASN A 110 10.95 10.46 8.60
CA ASN A 110 12.04 10.64 7.64
C ASN A 110 12.29 9.40 6.74
N GLY A 111 11.69 8.26 7.04
CA GLY A 111 11.76 7.07 6.20
C GLY A 111 10.70 7.06 5.10
N MET A 112 10.94 6.32 4.02
CA MET A 112 9.97 6.11 2.94
C MET A 112 9.06 4.92 3.27
N MET A 113 7.81 5.20 3.62
CA MET A 113 6.82 4.18 3.94
C MET A 113 6.08 3.73 2.67
N GLN A 114 6.59 2.70 1.99
CA GLN A 114 5.96 2.18 0.77
C GLN A 114 4.59 1.55 1.06
N ALA A 115 3.54 2.11 0.46
CA ALA A 115 2.17 1.67 0.59
C ALA A 115 1.33 2.12 -0.61
N GLY A 116 0.31 1.34 -0.96
CA GLY A 116 -0.72 1.67 -1.95
C GLY A 116 -1.90 2.41 -1.34
N GLU A 117 -2.89 2.73 -2.18
CA GLU A 117 -4.04 3.56 -1.82
C GLU A 117 -5.15 2.81 -1.05
N THR A 118 -4.96 1.53 -0.73
CA THR A 118 -5.93 0.72 0.03
C THR A 118 -5.94 1.00 1.53
N LEU A 119 -5.56 2.22 1.94
CA LEU A 119 -5.30 2.60 3.33
C LEU A 119 -6.55 2.51 4.20
N THR A 120 -7.70 2.93 3.68
CA THR A 120 -8.98 2.89 4.41
C THR A 120 -9.50 1.48 4.72
N LEU A 121 -8.92 0.46 4.11
CA LEU A 121 -9.20 -0.95 4.42
C LEU A 121 -8.36 -1.45 5.61
N LEU A 122 -7.34 -0.72 6.04
CA LEU A 122 -6.49 -1.08 7.18
C LEU A 122 -7.14 -0.58 8.47
N ARG A 123 -7.76 -1.49 9.23
CA ARG A 123 -8.54 -1.12 10.43
C ARG A 123 -7.95 -1.60 11.73
N LYS A 124 -7.24 -2.73 11.70
CA LYS A 124 -6.68 -3.40 12.87
C LYS A 124 -5.53 -4.30 12.44
N VAL A 125 -4.68 -4.62 13.41
CA VAL A 125 -3.70 -5.70 13.30
C VAL A 125 -4.42 -7.02 13.59
N GLU A 126 -4.21 -8.01 12.74
CA GLU A 126 -4.83 -9.33 12.84
C GLU A 126 -3.99 -10.39 12.12
N PRO A 127 -4.16 -11.69 12.44
CA PRO A 127 -3.36 -12.76 11.81
C PRO A 127 -3.59 -12.85 10.30
N VAL A 128 -2.56 -13.19 9.52
CA VAL A 128 -2.66 -13.41 8.06
C VAL A 128 -3.78 -14.40 7.73
N LYS A 129 -3.92 -15.46 8.53
CA LYS A 129 -4.99 -16.44 8.35
C LYS A 129 -6.38 -15.79 8.39
N THR A 130 -6.64 -14.94 9.37
CA THR A 130 -7.92 -14.22 9.50
C THR A 130 -8.14 -13.30 8.31
N ILE A 131 -7.11 -12.57 7.88
CA ILE A 131 -7.18 -11.70 6.68
C ILE A 131 -7.61 -12.50 5.45
N ILE A 132 -6.97 -13.63 5.19
CA ILE A 132 -7.28 -14.48 4.03
C ILE A 132 -8.69 -15.07 4.13
N ASP A 133 -9.05 -15.63 5.29
CA ASP A 133 -10.36 -16.23 5.51
C ASP A 133 -11.49 -15.22 5.29
N ASP A 134 -11.34 -14.00 5.82
CA ASP A 134 -12.32 -12.93 5.66
C ASP A 134 -12.44 -12.45 4.20
N ILE A 135 -11.32 -12.30 3.50
CA ILE A 135 -11.31 -11.92 2.08
C ILE A 135 -12.03 -12.97 1.23
N VAL A 136 -11.74 -14.25 1.44
CA VAL A 136 -12.38 -15.34 0.68
C VAL A 136 -13.87 -15.41 1.01
N ARG A 137 -14.25 -15.30 2.29
CA ARG A 137 -15.65 -15.28 2.72
C ARG A 137 -16.41 -14.11 2.09
N GLU A 138 -15.90 -12.89 2.22
CA GLU A 138 -16.53 -11.68 1.68
C GLU A 138 -16.59 -11.72 0.14
N ALA A 139 -15.59 -12.29 -0.54
CA ALA A 139 -15.62 -12.48 -2.00
C ALA A 139 -16.77 -13.41 -2.42
N ARG A 140 -16.95 -14.54 -1.74
CA ARG A 140 -18.06 -15.47 -2.00
C ARG A 140 -19.42 -14.80 -1.78
N GLU A 141 -19.57 -14.08 -0.67
CA GLU A 141 -20.79 -13.31 -0.37
C GLU A 141 -21.07 -12.24 -1.43
N THR A 142 -20.03 -11.52 -1.87
CA THR A 142 -20.14 -10.47 -2.89
C THR A 142 -20.56 -11.03 -4.24
N LEU A 143 -19.98 -12.14 -4.67
CA LEU A 143 -20.35 -12.83 -5.92
C LEU A 143 -21.79 -13.37 -5.87
N ALA A 144 -22.21 -13.93 -4.73
CA ALA A 144 -23.59 -14.39 -4.55
C ALA A 144 -24.59 -13.24 -4.63
N ARG A 145 -24.31 -12.10 -3.98
CA ARG A 145 -25.14 -10.88 -4.07
C ARG A 145 -25.19 -10.31 -5.48
N ALA A 146 -24.11 -10.39 -6.25
CA ALA A 146 -24.09 -9.88 -7.63
C ALA A 146 -25.11 -10.57 -8.55
N GLN A 147 -25.48 -11.83 -8.25
CA GLN A 147 -26.48 -12.58 -9.03
C GLN A 147 -27.91 -12.05 -8.86
N SER A 148 -28.19 -11.31 -7.78
CA SER A 148 -29.52 -10.75 -7.53
C SER A 148 -29.73 -9.36 -8.15
N ILE A 149 -28.76 -8.85 -8.93
CA ILE A 149 -28.91 -7.57 -9.63
C ILE A 149 -30.01 -7.71 -10.68
N THR A 150 -31.01 -6.84 -10.59
CA THR A 150 -32.13 -6.74 -11.53
C THR A 150 -32.13 -5.36 -12.19
N VAL A 151 -32.84 -5.23 -13.31
CA VAL A 151 -32.96 -3.99 -14.09
C VAL A 151 -33.99 -3.05 -13.46
#